data_AF-M5ZZZ4-F1
#
_entry.id   AF-M5ZZZ4-F1
#
_cell.length_a   1.000
_cell.length_b   1.000
_cell.length_c   1.000
_cell.angle_alpha   90.00
_cell.angle_beta   90.00
_cell.angle_gamma   90.00
#
_symmetry.space_group_name_H-M   'P 1'
#
loop_
_entity.id
_entity.type
_entity.pdbx_description
1 polymer ?
#
loop_
_entity_poly.entity_id
_entity_poly.type
_entity_poly.pdbx_seq_one_letter_code
_entity_poly.pdbx_strand_id
1 'polypeptide(L)'
;MKPKLFIRITSILIFIFAVGHSIGHFTRYNTADSQALNTISAMQNTKIPMEGVAKSYDQFYTGMSLNLSIFLISLAILLWFLSNLTESNPQTTLKLLIPIFFCIFCFSVTGFVYFFLAPALISSLGTFSLLVSMILLKKS
;
A
#
# COMPACT_ATOMS: atom_id res chain seq x y z
N MET A 1 4.79 -8.14 -25.51
CA MET A 1 4.46 -8.50 -24.10
C MET A 1 3.03 -8.07 -23.81
N LYS A 2 2.25 -8.84 -23.04
CA LYS A 2 0.83 -8.52 -22.81
C LYS A 2 0.67 -7.52 -21.65
N PRO A 3 -0.07 -6.41 -21.79
CA PRO A 3 -0.30 -5.45 -20.70
C PRO A 3 -0.83 -6.10 -19.42
N LYS A 4 -1.68 -7.12 -19.57
CA LYS A 4 -2.21 -7.98 -18.51
C LYS A 4 -1.15 -8.48 -17.53
N LEU A 5 0.01 -8.91 -18.03
CA LEU A 5 1.07 -9.49 -17.21
C LEU A 5 1.60 -8.47 -16.20
N PHE A 6 1.86 -7.25 -16.66
CA PHE A 6 2.39 -6.17 -15.82
C PHE A 6 1.38 -5.68 -14.76
N ILE A 7 0.08 -5.70 -15.07
CA ILE A 7 -0.96 -5.42 -14.07
C ILE A 7 -0.99 -6.53 -13.01
N ARG A 8 -0.84 -7.81 -13.40
CA ARG A 8 -0.79 -8.93 -12.45
C ARG A 8 0.47 -8.88 -11.57
N ILE A 9 1.63 -8.55 -12.13
CA ILE A 9 2.85 -8.33 -11.35
C ILE A 9 2.61 -7.22 -10.32
N THR A 10 2.00 -6.10 -10.73
CA THR A 10 1.66 -5.00 -9.82
C THR A 10 0.71 -5.47 -8.72
N SER A 11 -0.35 -6.21 -9.06
CA SER A 11 -1.31 -6.79 -8.10
C SER A 11 -0.60 -7.65 -7.04
N ILE A 12 0.30 -8.54 -7.47
CA ILE A 12 1.07 -9.41 -6.57
C ILE A 12 2.01 -8.58 -5.67
N LEU A 13 2.70 -7.57 -6.22
CA LEU A 13 3.58 -6.70 -5.44
C LEU A 13 2.81 -5.90 -4.37
N ILE A 14 1.64 -5.37 -4.71
CA ILE A 14 0.77 -4.68 -3.74
C ILE A 14 0.26 -5.65 -2.68
N PHE A 15 -0.03 -6.89 -3.03
CA PHE A 15 -0.38 -7.92 -2.05
C PHE A 15 0.78 -8.25 -1.11
N ILE A 16 2.00 -8.40 -1.63
CA ILE A 16 3.22 -8.59 -0.82
C ILE A 16 3.42 -7.40 0.11
N PHE A 17 3.21 -6.17 -0.38
CA PHE A 17 3.24 -4.97 0.45
C PHE A 17 2.19 -5.05 1.56
N ALA A 18 0.94 -5.41 1.26
CA ALA A 18 -0.11 -5.56 2.27
C ALA A 18 0.27 -6.56 3.37
N VAL A 19 0.85 -7.71 2.99
CA VAL A 19 1.30 -8.74 3.93
C VAL A 19 2.47 -8.22 4.78
N GLY A 20 3.50 -7.66 4.16
CA GLY A 20 4.66 -7.12 4.86
C GLY A 20 4.30 -5.98 5.82
N HIS A 21 3.43 -5.07 5.38
CA HIS A 21 2.88 -4.00 6.22
C HIS A 21 2.13 -4.56 7.43
N SER A 22 1.27 -5.56 7.21
CA SER A 22 0.48 -6.17 8.29
C SER A 22 1.39 -6.89 9.29
N ILE A 23 2.38 -7.65 8.82
CA ILE A 23 3.39 -8.29 9.68
C ILE A 23 4.08 -7.22 10.52
N GLY A 24 4.63 -6.18 9.89
CA GLY A 24 5.32 -5.10 10.60
C GLY A 24 4.44 -4.41 11.64
N HIS A 25 3.15 -4.23 11.35
CA HIS A 25 2.20 -3.68 12.31
C HIS A 25 1.99 -4.60 13.52
N PHE A 26 1.74 -5.90 13.31
CA PHE A 26 1.47 -6.83 14.40
C PHE A 26 2.71 -7.22 15.19
N THR A 27 3.90 -7.09 14.61
CA THR A 27 5.17 -7.37 15.29
C THR A 27 5.86 -6.12 15.86
N ARG A 28 5.26 -4.92 15.75
CA ARG A 28 5.89 -3.66 16.21
C ARG A 28 6.22 -3.61 17.70
N TYR A 29 5.55 -4.44 18.51
CA TYR A 29 5.82 -4.59 19.94
C TYR A 29 7.03 -5.49 20.24
N ASN A 30 7.47 -6.28 19.25
CA ASN A 30 8.53 -7.27 19.39
C ASN A 30 9.89 -6.62 19.09
N THR A 31 10.33 -5.72 19.97
CA THR A 31 11.64 -5.07 19.89
C THR A 31 12.34 -5.12 21.25
N ALA A 32 13.66 -5.26 21.22
CA ALA A 32 14.51 -5.18 22.41
C ALA A 32 14.98 -3.74 22.70
N ASP A 33 14.67 -2.78 21.82
CA ASP A 33 15.05 -1.38 22.00
C ASP A 33 14.18 -0.71 23.08
N SER A 34 14.82 -0.39 24.21
CA SER A 34 14.21 0.29 25.34
C SER A 34 13.56 1.63 24.99
N GLN A 35 14.12 2.40 24.03
CA GLN A 35 13.54 3.68 23.62
C GLN A 35 12.23 3.47 22.87
N ALA A 36 12.22 2.53 21.92
CA ALA A 36 11.01 2.15 21.19
C ALA A 36 9.90 1.64 22.14
N LEU A 37 10.25 0.79 23.11
CA LEU A 37 9.30 0.30 24.12
C LEU A 37 8.72 1.43 24.97
N ASN A 38 9.53 2.39 25.39
CA ASN A 38 9.07 3.56 26.14
C ASN A 38 8.11 4.43 25.31
N THR A 39 8.42 4.66 24.04
CA THR A 39 7.52 5.41 23.13
C THR A 39 6.19 4.68 22.93
N ILE A 40 6.21 3.37 22.70
CA ILE A 40 4.99 2.56 22.57
C ILE A 40 4.14 2.66 23.86
N SER A 41 4.77 2.51 25.02
CA SER A 41 4.08 2.64 26.32
C SER A 41 3.45 4.03 26.48
N ALA A 42 4.16 5.10 26.10
CA ALA A 42 3.59 6.45 26.11
C ALA A 42 2.38 6.58 25.18
N MET A 43 2.44 6.02 23.96
CA MET A 43 1.32 6.02 23.02
C MET A 43 0.12 5.22 23.53
N GLN A 44 0.34 4.13 24.27
CA GLN A 44 -0.72 3.30 24.85
C GLN A 44 -1.44 4.01 26.00
N ASN A 45 -0.71 4.76 26.82
CA ASN A 45 -1.24 5.46 27.99
C ASN A 45 -1.82 6.85 27.65
N THR A 46 -1.38 7.48 26.56
CA THR A 46 -1.84 8.82 26.19
C THR A 46 -3.11 8.76 25.35
N LYS A 47 -4.16 9.46 25.79
CA LYS A 47 -5.43 9.60 25.05
C LYS A 47 -5.35 10.70 24.00
N ILE A 48 -6.06 10.49 22.89
CA ILE A 48 -6.18 11.52 21.86
C ILE A 48 -7.20 12.57 22.33
N PRO A 49 -6.89 13.87 22.24
CA PRO A 49 -7.81 14.94 22.61
C PRO A 49 -8.84 15.18 21.49
N MET A 50 -9.58 14.14 21.08
CA MET A 50 -10.60 14.18 20.03
C MET A 50 -11.96 13.77 20.59
N GLU A 51 -12.93 14.68 20.48
CA GLU A 51 -14.39 14.54 20.73
C GLU A 51 -14.84 13.37 21.62
N GLY A 52 -14.47 13.38 22.90
CA GLY A 52 -15.04 12.48 23.91
C GLY A 52 -14.73 10.98 23.75
N VAL A 53 -13.85 10.59 22.82
CA VAL A 53 -13.51 9.18 22.60
C VAL A 53 -12.31 8.78 23.46
N ALA A 54 -12.46 7.71 24.24
CA ALA A 54 -11.41 7.19 25.12
C ALA A 54 -10.33 6.34 24.38
N LYS A 55 -9.94 6.71 23.14
CA LYS A 55 -8.89 6.01 22.39
C LYS A 55 -7.49 6.56 22.71
N SER A 56 -6.53 5.65 22.86
CA SER A 56 -5.12 6.02 22.96
C SER A 56 -4.51 6.32 21.59
N TYR A 57 -3.37 7.02 21.57
CA TYR A 57 -2.59 7.21 20.35
C TYR A 57 -2.19 5.88 19.70
N ASP A 58 -1.90 4.85 20.50
CA ASP A 58 -1.59 3.51 20.00
C ASP A 58 -2.79 2.87 19.28
N GLN A 59 -4.00 3.01 19.83
CA GLN A 59 -5.22 2.48 19.20
C GLN A 59 -5.55 3.20 17.89
N PHE A 60 -5.32 4.51 17.82
CA PHE A 60 -5.52 5.28 16.60
C PHE A 60 -4.51 4.92 15.51
N TYR A 61 -3.22 4.78 15.88
CA TYR A 61 -2.19 4.28 14.97
C TYR A 61 -2.54 2.89 14.44
N THR A 62 -3.04 2.00 15.29
CA THR A 62 -3.58 0.69 14.88
C THR A 62 -4.73 0.81 13.89
N GLY A 63 -5.71 1.67 14.17
CA GLY A 63 -6.83 1.91 13.24
C GLY A 63 -6.37 2.40 11.86
N MET A 64 -5.47 3.38 11.82
CA MET A 64 -4.90 3.90 10.56
C MET A 64 -4.12 2.82 9.80
N SER A 65 -3.31 2.04 10.52
CA SER A 65 -2.54 0.93 9.94
C SER A 65 -3.44 -0.14 9.32
N LEU A 66 -4.50 -0.56 10.04
CA LEU A 66 -5.45 -1.54 9.54
C LEU A 66 -6.20 -1.03 8.31
N ASN A 67 -6.59 0.25 8.29
CA ASN A 67 -7.20 0.87 7.11
C ASN A 67 -6.27 0.79 5.88
N LEU A 68 -4.96 1.02 6.06
CA LEU A 68 -4.00 0.88 4.98
C LEU A 68 -3.89 -0.57 4.50
N SER A 69 -3.84 -1.56 5.40
CA SER A 69 -3.83 -2.98 5.02
C SER A 69 -5.08 -3.36 4.21
N ILE A 70 -6.27 -2.94 4.65
CA ILE A 70 -7.55 -3.18 3.95
C ILE A 70 -7.52 -2.53 2.56
N PHE A 71 -7.02 -1.29 2.47
CA PHE A 71 -6.88 -0.57 1.21
C PHE A 71 -5.93 -1.31 0.25
N LEU A 72 -4.75 -1.73 0.70
CA LEU A 72 -3.77 -2.44 -0.13
C LEU A 72 -4.31 -3.78 -0.64
N ILE A 73 -5.02 -4.54 0.20
CA ILE A 73 -5.67 -5.79 -0.21
C ILE A 73 -6.74 -5.51 -1.28
N SER A 74 -7.60 -4.53 -1.03
CA SER A 74 -8.63 -4.11 -2.00
C SER A 74 -8.01 -3.67 -3.33
N LEU A 75 -6.91 -2.92 -3.28
CA LEU A 75 -6.20 -2.44 -4.45
C LEU A 75 -5.55 -3.59 -5.25
N ALA A 76 -4.98 -4.58 -4.55
CA ALA A 76 -4.43 -5.78 -5.19
C ALA A 76 -5.52 -6.57 -5.94
N ILE A 77 -6.70 -6.75 -5.32
CA ILE A 77 -7.85 -7.42 -5.95
C ILE A 77 -8.36 -6.61 -7.16
N LEU A 78 -8.49 -5.29 -7.01
CA LEU A 78 -8.93 -4.41 -8.10
C LEU A 78 -7.99 -4.49 -9.31
N LEU A 79 -6.67 -4.43 -9.09
CA LEU A 79 -5.68 -4.62 -10.14
C LEU A 79 -5.82 -6.00 -10.81
N TRP A 80 -6.08 -7.05 -10.05
CA TRP A 80 -6.31 -8.37 -10.60
C TRP A 80 -7.53 -8.40 -11.54
N PHE A 81 -8.64 -7.79 -11.14
CA PHE A 81 -9.85 -7.67 -11.98
C PHE A 81 -9.61 -6.85 -13.24
N LEU A 82 -8.97 -5.68 -13.12
CA LEU A 82 -8.60 -4.84 -14.26
C LEU A 82 -7.67 -5.57 -15.24
N SER A 83 -6.79 -6.45 -14.75
CA SER A 83 -5.93 -7.27 -15.62
C SER A 83 -6.73 -8.19 -16.55
N ASN A 84 -7.94 -8.60 -16.17
CA ASN A 84 -8.79 -9.45 -17.00
C ASN A 84 -9.58 -8.65 -18.05
N LEU A 85 -9.66 -7.33 -17.92
CA LEU A 85 -10.37 -6.43 -18.85
C LEU A 85 -9.46 -5.84 -19.93
N THR A 86 -8.14 -6.10 -19.89
CA THR A 86 -7.19 -5.49 -20.82
C THR A 86 -7.44 -5.82 -22.29
N GLU A 87 -7.98 -7.01 -22.58
CA GLU A 87 -8.24 -7.46 -23.96
C GLU A 87 -9.63 -7.00 -24.45
N SER A 88 -10.64 -7.01 -23.58
CA SER A 88 -12.01 -6.63 -23.94
C SER A 88 -12.27 -5.12 -23.90
N ASN A 89 -11.58 -4.39 -23.00
CA ASN A 89 -11.82 -2.98 -22.72
C ASN A 89 -10.50 -2.22 -22.43
N PRO A 90 -9.56 -2.12 -23.39
CA PRO A 90 -8.23 -1.56 -23.14
C PRO A 90 -8.24 -0.09 -22.71
N GLN A 91 -9.05 0.75 -23.38
CA GLN A 91 -9.11 2.19 -23.09
C GLN A 91 -9.75 2.50 -21.73
N THR A 92 -10.81 1.77 -21.37
CA THR A 92 -11.43 1.88 -20.04
C THR A 92 -10.47 1.42 -18.95
N THR A 93 -9.77 0.31 -19.18
CA THR A 93 -8.73 -0.18 -18.27
C THR A 93 -7.65 0.87 -18.06
N LEU A 94 -7.12 1.46 -19.13
CA LEU A 94 -6.11 2.53 -19.06
C LEU A 94 -6.58 3.72 -18.20
N LYS A 95 -7.81 4.21 -18.41
CA LYS A 95 -8.36 5.33 -17.63
C LYS A 95 -8.45 5.01 -16.14
N LEU A 96 -8.82 3.78 -15.78
CA LEU A 96 -8.89 3.33 -14.39
C LEU A 96 -7.51 3.10 -13.75
N LEU A 97 -6.49 2.80 -14.56
CA LEU A 97 -5.12 2.64 -14.07
C LEU A 97 -4.45 3.97 -13.71
N ILE A 98 -4.85 5.10 -14.30
CA ILE A 98 -4.24 6.42 -14.03
C ILE A 98 -4.27 6.79 -12.54
N PRO A 99 -5.44 6.83 -11.85
CA PRO A 99 -5.48 7.15 -10.42
C PRO A 99 -4.77 6.10 -9.55
N ILE A 100 -4.80 4.82 -9.95
CA ILE A 100 -4.08 3.75 -9.25
C ILE A 100 -2.56 3.96 -9.35
N PHE A 101 -2.07 4.29 -10.54
CA PHE A 101 -0.67 4.62 -10.77
C PHE A 101 -0.21 5.79 -9.90
N PHE A 102 -0.99 6.86 -9.87
CA PHE A 102 -0.71 8.01 -9.00
C PHE A 102 -0.62 7.58 -7.52
N CYS A 103 -1.59 6.79 -7.03
CA CYS A 103 -1.58 6.30 -5.66
C CYS A 103 -0.32 5.48 -5.33
N ILE A 104 0.03 4.49 -6.16
CA ILE A 104 1.20 3.63 -5.92
C ILE A 104 2.51 4.43 -6.05
N PHE A 105 2.58 5.39 -6.97
CA PHE A 105 3.70 6.32 -7.06
C PHE A 105 3.86 7.15 -5.78
N CYS A 106 2.76 7.69 -5.23
CA CYS A 106 2.81 8.40 -3.96
C CYS A 106 3.27 7.50 -2.81
N PHE A 107 2.90 6.21 -2.78
CA PHE A 107 3.45 5.26 -1.81
C PHE A 107 4.96 5.03 -1.96
N SER A 108 5.49 5.04 -3.18
CA SER A 108 6.94 4.99 -3.42
C SER A 108 7.63 6.22 -2.83
N VAL A 109 7.11 7.42 -3.12
CA VAL A 109 7.66 8.68 -2.61
C VAL A 109 7.63 8.72 -1.08
N THR A 110 6.47 8.46 -0.46
CA THR A 110 6.37 8.46 1.01
C THR A 110 7.19 7.33 1.63
N GLY A 111 7.33 6.20 0.94
CA GLY A 111 8.25 5.11 1.25
C GLY A 111 9.67 5.58 1.52
N PHE A 112 10.23 6.38 0.61
CA PHE A 112 11.59 6.92 0.74
C PHE A 112 11.71 8.06 1.75
N VAL A 113 10.64 8.84 1.97
CA VAL A 113 10.69 10.02 2.84
C VAL A 113 10.46 9.68 4.31
N TYR A 114 9.51 8.79 4.61
CA TYR A 114 9.02 8.57 5.98
C TYR A 114 9.21 7.15 6.50
N PHE A 115 9.47 6.18 5.63
CA PHE A 115 9.58 4.77 5.99
C PHE A 115 11.00 4.26 5.75
N PHE A 116 11.12 2.97 5.45
CA PHE A 116 12.38 2.28 5.19
C PHE A 116 12.36 1.67 3.79
N LEU A 117 13.50 1.14 3.37
CA LEU A 117 13.75 0.81 1.98
C LEU A 117 12.80 -0.26 1.40
N ALA A 118 12.36 -1.24 2.19
CA ALA A 118 11.57 -2.36 1.68
C ALA A 118 10.20 -1.93 1.07
N PRO A 119 9.31 -1.21 1.78
CA PRO A 119 8.07 -0.73 1.17
C PRO A 119 8.32 0.25 0.00
N ALA A 120 9.38 1.06 0.07
CA ALA A 120 9.75 1.98 -1.00
C ALA A 120 10.12 1.24 -2.30
N LEU A 121 10.93 0.18 -2.22
CA LEU A 121 11.32 -0.61 -3.39
C LEU A 121 10.15 -1.40 -3.99
N ILE A 122 9.33 -2.04 -3.15
CA ILE A 122 8.17 -2.82 -3.63
C ILE A 122 7.18 -1.93 -4.37
N SER A 123 6.83 -0.78 -3.79
CA SER A 123 5.93 0.18 -4.44
C SER A 123 6.55 0.78 -5.70
N SER A 124 7.86 1.09 -5.72
CA SER A 124 8.56 1.58 -6.92
C SER A 124 8.53 0.57 -8.07
N LEU A 125 8.76 -0.71 -7.78
CA LEU A 125 8.67 -1.77 -8.77
C LEU A 125 7.22 -1.93 -9.28
N GLY A 126 6.24 -1.81 -8.39
CA GLY A 126 4.82 -1.79 -8.74
C GLY A 126 4.47 -0.63 -9.68
N THR A 127 4.90 0.59 -9.34
CA THR A 127 4.73 1.79 -10.17
C THR A 127 5.35 1.61 -11.56
N PHE A 128 6.59 1.13 -11.62
CA PHE A 128 7.28 0.90 -12.90
C PHE A 128 6.57 -0.16 -13.75
N SER A 129 6.20 -1.29 -13.15
CA SER A 129 5.43 -2.34 -13.84
C SER A 129 4.11 -1.79 -14.39
N LEU A 130 3.38 -1.00 -13.59
CA LEU A 130 2.11 -0.43 -14.00
C LEU A 130 2.27 0.60 -15.13
N LEU A 131 3.33 1.42 -15.09
CA LEU A 131 3.68 2.35 -16.17
C LEU A 131 3.90 1.63 -17.50
N VAL A 132 4.66 0.52 -17.47
CA VAL A 132 4.89 -0.30 -18.66
C VAL A 132 3.56 -0.83 -19.20
N SER A 133 2.66 -1.30 -18.33
CA SER A 133 1.32 -1.73 -18.75
C SER A 133 0.53 -0.62 -19.45
N MET A 134 0.52 0.60 -18.86
CA MET A 134 -0.18 1.75 -19.42
C MET A 134 0.36 2.16 -20.79
N ILE A 135 1.70 2.12 -20.98
CA ILE A 135 2.33 2.40 -22.27
C ILE A 135 1.92 1.36 -23.31
N LEU A 136 1.84 0.07 -22.94
CA LEU A 136 1.41 -0.99 -23.85
C LEU A 136 -0.07 -0.90 -24.20
N LEU A 137 -0.94 -0.55 -23.25
CA LEU A 137 -2.37 -0.33 -23.49
C LEU A 137 -2.63 0.85 -24.42
N LYS A 138 -1.84 1.93 -24.32
CA LYS A 138 -1.98 3.09 -25.21
C LYS A 138 -1.67 2.77 -26.68
N LYS A 139 -0.87 1.73 -26.93
CA LYS A 139 -0.51 1.26 -28.28
C LYS A 139 -1.48 0.23 -28.86
N SER A 140 -2.45 -0.24 -28.06
CA SER A 140 -3.45 -1.25 -28.44
C SER A 140 -4.77 -0.59 -28.82
#